data_AF-W1DRD9-F1
#
_entry.id   AF-W1DRD9-F1
#
_cell.length_a   1.000
_cell.length_b   1.000
_cell.length_c   1.000
_cell.angle_alpha   90.00
_cell.angle_beta   90.00
_cell.angle_gamma   90.00
#
_symmetry.space_group_name_H-M   'P 1'
#
loop_
_entity.id
_entity.type
_entity.pdbx_description
1 polymer ?
#
loop_
_entity_poly.entity_id
_entity_poly.type
_entity_poly.pdbx_seq_one_letter_code
_entity_poly.pdbx_strand_id
1 'polypeptide(L)' 'MSKMFEGLDNDAETRQLVGANIAMDMVKILSREGVKDFHFYTLNRAEMSYAICHTLGVRPA' A
#
# COMPACT_ATOMS: atom_id res chain seq x y z
N MET A 1 -11.94 5.35 -7.43
CA MET A 1 -10.69 4.56 -7.44
C MET A 1 -10.33 4.04 -8.83
N SER A 2 -11.26 3.51 -9.64
CA SER A 2 -10.90 2.92 -10.95
C SER A 2 -10.20 3.88 -11.93
N LYS A 3 -10.50 5.18 -11.90
CA LYS A 3 -9.84 6.19 -12.77
C LYS A 3 -8.32 6.23 -12.63
N MET A 4 -7.76 5.94 -11.45
CA MET A 4 -6.30 5.98 -11.26
C MET A 4 -5.58 4.79 -11.93
N PHE A 5 -6.31 3.72 -12.23
CA PHE A 5 -5.79 2.52 -12.89
C PHE A 5 -6.17 2.44 -14.38
N GLU A 6 -6.99 3.39 -14.86
CA GLU A 6 -7.47 3.41 -16.24
C GLU A 6 -6.30 3.58 -17.21
N GLY A 7 -6.24 2.73 -18.24
CA GLY A 7 -5.16 2.73 -19.25
C GLY A 7 -3.87 2.04 -18.80
N LEU A 8 -3.80 1.54 -17.56
CA LEU A 8 -2.60 0.88 -17.05
C LEU A 8 -2.61 -0.64 -17.24
N ASP A 9 -3.51 -1.23 -18.04
CA ASP A 9 -3.70 -2.69 -18.13
C ASP A 9 -2.42 -3.46 -18.51
N ASN A 10 -1.57 -2.85 -19.34
CA ASN A 10 -0.30 -3.43 -19.78
C ASN A 10 0.93 -2.84 -19.07
N ASP A 11 0.74 -1.96 -18.08
CA ASP A 11 1.81 -1.30 -17.33
C ASP A 11 1.80 -1.72 -15.85
N ALA A 12 2.40 -2.87 -15.59
CA ALA A 12 2.41 -3.46 -14.25
C ALA A 12 3.17 -2.62 -13.22
N GLU A 13 4.25 -1.95 -13.65
CA GLU A 13 5.08 -1.11 -12.78
C GLU A 13 4.29 0.10 -12.29
N THR A 14 3.65 0.82 -13.22
CA THR A 14 2.82 1.98 -12.84
C THR A 14 1.63 1.55 -11.98
N ARG A 15 0.98 0.41 -12.26
CA ARG A 15 -0.09 -0.11 -11.38
C ARG A 15 0.42 -0.38 -9.97
N GLN A 16 1.61 -0.93 -9.82
CA GLN A 16 2.19 -1.22 -8.51
C GLN A 16 2.46 0.07 -7.73
N LEU A 17 2.99 1.10 -8.39
CA LEU A 17 3.23 2.41 -7.78
C LEU A 17 1.93 3.10 -7.37
N VAL A 18 0.91 3.09 -8.23
CA VAL A 18 -0.42 3.65 -7.94
C VAL A 18 -1.05 2.93 -6.75
N GLY A 19 -1.04 1.60 -6.74
CA GLY A 19 -1.57 0.79 -5.65
C GLY A 19 -0.85 1.04 -4.32
N ALA A 20 0.49 1.14 -4.36
CA ALA A 20 1.28 1.45 -3.18
C ALA A 20 0.96 2.85 -2.62
N ASN A 21 0.85 3.87 -3.47
CA ASN A 21 0.49 5.22 -3.06
C ASN A 21 -0.88 5.26 -2.37
N ILE A 22 -1.89 4.62 -2.97
CA ILE A 22 -3.24 4.53 -2.39
C ILE A 22 -3.19 3.85 -1.02
N ALA A 23 -2.52 2.70 -0.92
CA ALA A 23 -2.46 1.94 0.33
C ALA A 23 -1.71 2.69 1.44
N MET A 24 -0.62 3.39 1.10
CA MET A 24 0.12 4.23 2.05
C MET A 24 -0.75 5.36 2.61
N ASP A 25 -1.53 6.04 1.76
CA ASP A 25 -2.39 7.12 2.21
C ASP A 25 -3.56 6.61 3.06
N MET A 26 -4.17 5.49 2.69
CA MET A 26 -5.20 4.85 3.51
C MET A 26 -4.68 4.52 4.91
N VAL A 27 -3.51 3.88 4.98
CA VAL A 27 -2.90 3.47 6.25
C VAL A 27 -2.49 4.67 7.11
N LYS A 28 -1.97 5.74 6.51
CA LYS A 28 -1.68 7.00 7.24
C LYS A 28 -2.92 7.61 7.86
N ILE A 29 -4.04 7.65 7.12
CA ILE A 29 -5.30 8.17 7.63
C ILE A 29 -5.78 7.31 8.79
N LEU A 30 -5.86 5.98 8.61
CA LEU A 30 -6.29 5.06 9.66
C LEU A 30 -5.42 5.17 10.93
N SER A 31 -4.11 5.28 10.76
CA SER A 31 -3.17 5.45 11.88
C SER A 31 -3.42 6.76 12.64
N ARG A 32 -3.68 7.87 11.92
CA ARG A 32 -4.04 9.16 12.54
C ARG A 32 -5.37 9.09 13.30
N GLU A 33 -6.33 8.32 12.80
CA GLU A 33 -7.61 8.06 13.46
C GLU A 33 -7.52 7.04 14.62
N GLY A 34 -6.30 6.59 14.96
CA GLY A 34 -6.05 5.76 16.15
C GLY A 34 -6.04 4.24 15.90
N VAL A 35 -6.11 3.78 14.65
CA VAL A 35 -5.92 2.36 14.31
C VAL A 35 -4.45 1.97 14.53
N LYS A 36 -4.22 0.90 15.29
CA LYS A 36 -2.87 0.41 15.66
C LYS A 36 -2.52 -0.96 15.08
N ASP A 37 -3.51 -1.72 14.65
CA ASP A 37 -3.36 -3.06 14.13
C ASP A 37 -3.74 -3.10 12.65
N PHE A 38 -2.85 -3.65 11.82
CA PHE A 38 -3.04 -3.74 10.37
C PHE A 38 -2.85 -5.18 9.93
N HIS A 39 -3.81 -5.70 9.16
CA HIS A 39 -3.71 -6.99 8.49
C HIS A 39 -3.58 -6.77 6.98
N PHE A 40 -2.51 -7.27 6.38
CA PHE A 40 -2.25 -7.12 4.96
C PHE A 40 -2.61 -8.40 4.20
N TYR A 41 -3.51 -8.27 3.23
CA TYR A 41 -3.73 -9.31 2.23
C TYR A 41 -2.60 -9.25 1.19
N THR A 42 -1.53 -9.98 1.46
CA THR A 42 -0.29 -9.93 0.65
C THR A 42 -0.42 -10.60 -0.72
N LEU A 43 -1.40 -11.50 -0.89
CA LEU A 43 -1.53 -12.36 -2.07
C LEU A 43 -0.20 -13.07 -2.43
N ASN A 44 0.51 -13.56 -1.40
CA ASN A 44 1.82 -14.19 -1.49
C ASN A 44 2.93 -13.30 -2.10
N ARG A 45 2.77 -11.97 -2.06
CA ARG A 45 3.78 -10.98 -2.52
C ARG A 45 4.17 -10.04 -1.37
N ALA A 46 5.47 -9.88 -1.13
CA ALA A 46 5.96 -9.15 0.04
C ALA A 46 6.18 -7.65 -0.20
N GLU A 47 6.63 -7.25 -1.40
CA GLU A 47 7.18 -5.91 -1.67
C GLU A 47 6.26 -4.77 -1.24
N MET A 48 4.99 -4.81 -1.63
CA MET A 48 4.03 -3.74 -1.35
C MET A 48 3.72 -3.62 0.15
N SER A 49 3.41 -4.74 0.80
CA SER A 49 3.13 -4.76 2.25
C SER A 49 4.35 -4.37 3.07
N TYR A 50 5.55 -4.80 2.66
CA TYR A 50 6.80 -4.45 3.32
C TYR A 50 7.07 -2.94 3.24
N ALA A 51 6.89 -2.33 2.07
CA ALA A 51 7.04 -0.90 1.89
C ALA A 51 6.04 -0.11 2.74
N ILE A 52 4.78 -0.53 2.80
CA ILE A 52 3.76 0.11 3.64
C ILE A 52 4.13 0.01 5.12
N CYS A 53 4.57 -1.16 5.61
CA CYS A 53 5.06 -1.32 6.98
C CYS A 53 6.20 -0.33 7.31
N HIS A 54 7.15 -0.15 6.39
CA HIS A 54 8.22 0.84 6.57
C HIS A 54 7.72 2.28 6.75
N THR A 55 6.65 2.65 6.03
CA THR A 55 6.00 3.97 6.17
C THR A 55 5.24 4.14 7.49
N LEU A 56 4.75 3.04 8.07
CA LEU A 56 4.19 3.00 9.42
C LEU A 56 5.27 3.03 10.52
N GLY A 57 6.55 2.99 10.16
CA GLY A 57 7.65 2.89 11.11
C GLY A 57 7.92 1.46 11.62
N VAL A 58 7.22 0.45 11.10
CA VAL A 58 7.48 -0.96 11.40
C VAL A 58 8.62 -1.45 10.49
N ARG A 59 9.80 -1.66 11.07
CA ARG A 59 11.04 -1.94 10.35
C ARG A 59 11.81 -3.09 11.02
N PRO A 60 12.70 -3.80 10.30
CA PRO A 60 13.67 -4.69 10.92
C PRO A 60 14.46 -3.97 12.01
N ALA A 61 14.77 -4.70 13.09
CA ALA A 61 15.61 -4.21 14.19
C ALA A 61 17.10 -4.33 13.86
#